data_AF-A0A653RX33-F1
#
_entry.id   AF-A0A653RX33-F1
#
_cell.length_a   1.000
_cell.length_b   1.000
_cell.length_c   1.000
_cell.angle_alpha   90.00
_cell.angle_beta   90.00
_cell.angle_gamma   90.00
#
_symmetry.space_group_name_H-M   'P 1'
#
loop_
_entity.id
_entity.type
_entity.pdbx_description
1 polymer ?
#
loop_
_entity_poly.entity_id
_entity_poly.type
_entity_poly.pdbx_seq_one_letter_code
_entity_poly.pdbx_strand_id
1 'polypeptide(L)'
;MRKRKKYYNSKGFLFASLITTFLVSGYFLFSNKTFQYCSYEKYLLGIPDSLPTISIDYNQYQKDILEEITIKLNQETCCKTHEFLLKLSTNETVNVTLFNHCKSCPIVCGGRLFTRVLINRDNQVLINERPITKNSLANYIHEFLKKPDTDYNYVENCLLDWDLTTNKESIEQAFIDIQKGYLKYYEEIAQKEFGKPICELTKNEIESIKREKSSIYLGVGYRIHEPPPPPSIE
;
A
#
# COMPACT_ATOMS: atom_id res chain seq x y z
N MET A 1 -59.51 13.84 -47.06
CA MET A 1 -58.21 13.32 -46.58
C MET A 1 -57.46 14.39 -45.80
N ARG A 2 -57.38 14.31 -44.47
CA ARG A 2 -56.64 15.27 -43.61
C ARG A 2 -55.40 14.55 -43.04
N LYS A 3 -54.20 14.90 -43.52
CA LYS A 3 -52.93 14.44 -42.96
C LYS A 3 -52.56 15.32 -41.76
N ARG A 4 -52.50 14.73 -40.55
CA ARG A 4 -51.93 15.38 -39.36
C ARG A 4 -50.40 15.30 -39.44
N LYS A 5 -49.73 16.45 -39.49
CA LYS A 5 -48.27 16.54 -39.27
C LYS A 5 -48.01 16.58 -37.77
N LYS A 6 -47.24 15.61 -37.25
CA LYS A 6 -46.68 15.64 -35.90
C LYS A 6 -45.45 16.55 -35.91
N TYR A 7 -45.48 17.61 -35.10
CA TYR A 7 -44.31 18.42 -34.78
C TYR A 7 -43.48 17.70 -33.73
N TYR A 8 -42.28 17.23 -34.11
CA TYR A 8 -41.28 16.77 -33.15
C TYR A 8 -40.55 17.99 -32.57
N ASN A 9 -40.58 18.09 -31.25
CA ASN A 9 -40.02 19.21 -30.49
C ASN A 9 -38.48 19.06 -30.43
N SER A 10 -37.78 19.68 -31.38
CA SER A 10 -36.32 19.54 -31.60
C SER A 10 -35.47 20.01 -30.40
N LYS A 11 -36.04 20.77 -29.46
CA LYS A 11 -35.32 21.26 -28.27
C LYS A 11 -35.00 20.16 -27.26
N GLY A 12 -35.85 19.12 -27.15
CA GLY A 12 -35.60 18.00 -26.23
C GLY A 12 -34.44 17.09 -26.66
N PHE A 13 -34.22 16.96 -27.97
CA PHE A 13 -33.19 16.09 -28.53
C PHE A 13 -31.77 16.69 -28.36
N LEU A 14 -31.65 18.01 -28.48
CA LEU A 14 -30.36 18.71 -28.30
C LEU A 14 -29.90 18.68 -26.83
N PHE A 15 -30.82 18.79 -25.87
CA PHE A 15 -30.48 18.69 -24.45
C PHE A 15 -30.03 17.29 -24.04
N ALA A 16 -30.67 16.23 -24.55
CA ALA A 16 -30.27 14.86 -24.28
C ALA A 16 -28.87 14.55 -24.84
N SER A 17 -28.55 15.04 -26.04
CA SER A 17 -27.25 14.84 -26.69
C SER A 17 -26.09 15.50 -25.94
N LEU A 18 -26.31 16.68 -25.36
CA LEU A 18 -25.29 17.43 -24.60
C LEU A 18 -24.97 16.80 -23.24
N ILE A 19 -25.96 16.18 -22.59
CA ILE A 19 -25.75 15.48 -21.30
C ILE A 19 -24.97 14.18 -21.52
N THR A 20 -25.25 13.45 -22.61
CA THR A 20 -24.50 12.23 -22.94
C THR A 20 -23.04 12.50 -23.30
N THR A 21 -22.71 13.61 -23.98
CA THR A 21 -21.31 13.95 -24.24
C THR A 21 -20.57 14.34 -22.97
N PHE A 22 -21.20 15.05 -22.02
CA PHE A 22 -20.58 15.36 -20.72
C PHE A 22 -20.37 14.11 -19.85
N LEU A 23 -21.30 13.16 -19.87
CA LEU A 23 -21.14 11.90 -19.13
C LEU A 23 -20.06 11.02 -19.76
N VAL A 24 -20.03 10.87 -21.09
CA VAL A 24 -19.01 10.07 -21.77
C VAL A 24 -17.62 10.74 -21.66
N SER A 25 -17.50 12.07 -21.72
CA SER A 25 -16.22 12.75 -21.48
C SER A 25 -15.77 12.72 -20.02
N GLY A 26 -16.72 12.65 -19.06
CA GLY A 26 -16.42 12.47 -17.64
C GLY A 26 -15.83 11.09 -17.33
N TYR A 27 -16.29 10.05 -18.01
CA TYR A 27 -15.73 8.70 -17.85
C TYR A 27 -14.30 8.55 -18.42
N PHE A 28 -13.93 9.31 -19.46
CA PHE A 28 -12.57 9.28 -20.00
C PHE A 28 -11.54 10.08 -19.19
N LEU A 29 -11.97 10.95 -18.26
CA LEU A 29 -11.05 11.66 -17.35
C LEU A 29 -10.65 10.84 -16.11
N PHE A 30 -11.31 9.69 -15.86
CA PHE A 30 -10.84 8.68 -14.92
C PHE A 30 -10.01 7.59 -15.62
N SER A 31 -9.29 7.97 -16.69
CA SER A 31 -8.18 7.18 -17.18
C SER A 31 -7.17 6.98 -16.04
N ASN A 32 -6.85 5.72 -15.75
CA ASN A 32 -5.74 5.24 -14.92
C ASN A 32 -4.50 6.16 -15.07
N LYS A 33 -4.41 7.22 -14.28
CA LYS A 33 -3.15 7.92 -14.09
C LYS A 33 -2.36 7.02 -13.15
N THR A 34 -1.37 6.32 -13.71
CA THR A 34 -0.27 5.77 -12.92
C THR A 34 0.25 6.89 -12.02
N PHE A 35 0.34 6.65 -10.71
CA PHE A 35 0.87 7.63 -9.77
C PHE A 35 2.34 7.90 -10.12
N GLN A 36 2.61 8.99 -10.84
CA GLN A 36 3.97 9.35 -11.20
C GLN A 36 4.58 10.17 -10.05
N TYR A 37 5.32 9.48 -9.18
CA TYR A 37 6.04 10.13 -8.09
C TYR A 37 7.21 10.98 -8.61
N CYS A 38 7.35 12.20 -8.07
CA CYS A 38 8.54 13.02 -8.28
C CYS A 38 9.74 12.47 -7.49
N SER A 39 10.95 12.97 -7.77
CA SER A 39 12.18 12.46 -7.16
C SER A 39 12.17 12.56 -5.62
N TYR A 40 11.57 13.61 -5.06
CA TYR A 40 11.51 13.78 -3.61
C TYR A 40 10.46 12.90 -2.94
N GLU A 41 9.32 12.64 -3.57
CA GLU A 41 8.36 11.65 -3.09
C GLU A 41 8.99 10.25 -3.06
N LYS A 42 9.72 9.87 -4.12
CA LYS A 42 10.47 8.61 -4.15
C LYS A 42 11.52 8.52 -3.04
N TYR A 43 12.24 9.62 -2.80
CA TYR A 43 13.25 9.71 -1.74
C TYR A 43 12.65 9.54 -0.34
N LEU A 44 11.50 10.16 -0.07
CA LEU A 44 10.79 10.05 1.20
C LEU A 44 10.17 8.67 1.42
N LEU A 45 9.70 8.03 0.35
CA LEU A 45 9.25 6.64 0.36
C LEU A 45 10.39 5.62 0.37
N GLY A 46 11.64 6.09 0.36
CA GLY A 46 12.82 5.24 0.37
C GLY A 46 12.92 4.34 -0.85
N ILE A 47 12.40 4.72 -2.02
CA ILE A 47 12.46 3.94 -3.27
C ILE A 47 13.82 4.22 -3.91
N PRO A 48 14.82 3.32 -3.80
CA PRO A 48 16.14 3.54 -4.38
C PRO A 48 16.13 3.09 -5.85
N ASP A 49 16.91 3.76 -6.70
CA ASP A 49 16.96 3.46 -8.14
C ASP A 49 17.63 2.12 -8.47
N SER A 50 18.30 1.46 -7.51
CA SER A 50 19.16 0.30 -7.72
C SER A 50 18.67 -1.02 -7.10
N LEU A 51 17.48 -1.05 -6.51
CA LEU A 51 16.97 -2.27 -5.87
C LEU A 51 16.46 -3.31 -6.89
N PRO A 52 16.64 -4.62 -6.61
CA PRO A 52 16.08 -5.67 -7.44
C PRO A 52 14.55 -5.59 -7.45
N THR A 53 13.94 -5.86 -8.60
CA THR A 53 12.49 -5.89 -8.75
C THR A 53 11.97 -7.33 -8.70
N ILE A 54 11.01 -7.57 -7.83
CA ILE A 54 10.43 -8.90 -7.59
C ILE A 54 8.91 -8.84 -7.78
N SER A 55 8.38 -9.77 -8.55
CA SER A 55 6.94 -10.07 -8.56
C SER A 55 6.68 -11.28 -7.67
N ILE A 56 5.54 -11.28 -6.98
CA ILE A 56 5.10 -12.34 -6.07
C ILE A 56 3.75 -12.87 -6.55
N ASP A 57 3.55 -14.18 -6.48
CA ASP A 57 2.23 -14.80 -6.56
C ASP A 57 1.63 -14.90 -5.15
N TYR A 58 0.65 -14.06 -4.85
CA TYR A 58 0.07 -13.95 -3.51
C TYR A 58 -0.76 -15.18 -3.08
N ASN A 59 -1.09 -16.07 -4.02
CA ASN A 59 -1.86 -17.30 -3.78
C ASN A 59 -0.97 -18.51 -3.43
N GLN A 60 0.33 -18.28 -3.22
CA GLN A 60 1.27 -19.32 -2.80
C GLN A 60 1.43 -19.33 -1.27
N TYR A 61 1.86 -20.47 -0.74
CA TYR A 61 2.22 -20.55 0.68
C TYR A 61 3.43 -19.67 0.97
N GLN A 62 3.51 -19.16 2.20
CA GLN A 62 4.58 -18.26 2.64
C GLN A 62 5.98 -18.80 2.34
N LYS A 63 6.19 -20.12 2.51
CA LYS A 63 7.47 -20.77 2.24
C LYS A 63 7.87 -20.67 0.76
N ASP A 64 6.92 -20.86 -0.15
CA ASP A 64 7.18 -20.83 -1.60
C ASP A 64 7.52 -19.40 -2.05
N ILE A 65 6.79 -18.41 -1.53
CA ILE A 65 7.08 -16.98 -1.75
C ILE A 65 8.49 -16.62 -1.24
N LEU A 66 8.85 -17.08 -0.05
CA LEU A 66 10.18 -16.84 0.53
C LEU A 66 11.30 -17.47 -0.29
N GLU A 67 11.08 -18.68 -0.80
CA GLU A 67 12.03 -19.37 -1.67
C GLU A 67 12.24 -18.59 -2.99
N GLU A 68 11.15 -18.14 -3.62
CA GLU A 68 11.21 -17.32 -4.84
C GLU A 68 11.98 -16.01 -4.61
N ILE A 69 11.70 -15.32 -3.49
CA ILE A 69 12.42 -14.08 -3.13
C ILE A 69 13.91 -14.36 -2.91
N THR A 70 14.24 -15.43 -2.19
CA THR A 70 15.62 -15.82 -1.88
C THR A 70 16.41 -16.09 -3.17
N ILE A 71 15.80 -16.81 -4.12
CA ILE A 71 16.39 -17.07 -5.44
C ILE A 71 16.61 -15.77 -6.21
N LYS A 72 15.61 -14.88 -6.25
CA LYS A 72 15.70 -13.60 -6.99
C LYS A 72 16.71 -12.62 -6.40
N LEU A 73 16.85 -12.58 -5.07
CA LEU A 73 17.87 -11.77 -4.41
C LEU A 73 19.27 -12.36 -4.54
N ASN A 74 19.39 -13.66 -4.83
CA ASN A 74 20.66 -14.39 -4.88
C ASN A 74 21.48 -14.22 -3.58
N GLN A 75 20.79 -14.21 -2.44
CA GLN A 75 21.36 -13.96 -1.12
C GLN A 75 20.63 -14.79 -0.06
N GLU A 76 21.32 -15.14 1.01
CA GLU A 76 20.69 -15.75 2.19
C GLU A 76 19.78 -14.73 2.88
N THR A 77 18.47 -15.01 2.92
CA THR A 77 17.45 -14.11 3.50
C THR A 77 17.27 -14.27 5.01
N CYS A 78 17.79 -15.35 5.57
CA CYS A 78 17.55 -15.77 6.95
C CYS A 78 18.12 -14.78 7.98
N CYS A 79 17.27 -14.34 8.92
CA CYS A 79 17.62 -13.43 10.02
C CYS A 79 18.21 -12.07 9.58
N LYS A 80 17.98 -11.68 8.33
CA LYS A 80 18.48 -10.44 7.72
C LYS A 80 17.32 -9.66 7.12
N THR A 81 17.49 -8.34 7.07
CA THR A 81 16.58 -7.43 6.36
C THR A 81 17.04 -7.28 4.92
N HIS A 82 16.14 -7.46 3.98
CA HIS A 82 16.39 -7.24 2.56
C HIS A 82 15.34 -6.30 1.99
N GLU A 83 15.78 -5.28 1.27
CA GLU A 83 14.90 -4.33 0.58
C GLU A 83 14.84 -4.69 -0.91
N PHE A 84 13.67 -4.59 -1.49
CA PHE A 84 13.46 -4.78 -2.92
C PHE A 84 12.21 -4.05 -3.40
N LEU A 85 12.11 -3.86 -4.72
CA LEU A 85 10.93 -3.29 -5.34
C LEU A 85 9.92 -4.40 -5.65
N LEU A 86 8.79 -4.41 -4.96
CA LEU A 86 7.66 -5.25 -5.30
C LEU A 86 6.95 -4.69 -6.53
N LYS A 87 6.87 -5.47 -7.61
CA LYS A 87 6.15 -5.10 -8.83
C LYS A 87 4.68 -5.50 -8.74
N LEU A 88 3.80 -4.51 -8.83
CA LEU A 88 2.35 -4.68 -8.82
C LEU A 88 1.81 -4.96 -10.23
N SER A 89 0.57 -5.46 -10.31
CA SER A 89 -0.11 -5.70 -11.60
C SER A 89 -0.33 -4.44 -12.43
N THR A 90 -0.40 -3.27 -11.79
CA THR A 90 -0.52 -1.95 -12.42
C THR A 90 0.79 -1.47 -13.07
N ASN A 91 1.88 -2.25 -12.99
CA ASN A 91 3.27 -1.87 -13.28
C ASN A 91 3.86 -0.80 -12.35
N GLU A 92 3.14 -0.40 -11.29
CA GLU A 92 3.72 0.38 -10.21
C GLU A 92 4.66 -0.49 -9.37
N THR A 93 5.63 0.14 -8.71
CA THR A 93 6.56 -0.52 -7.81
C THR A 93 6.50 0.07 -6.42
N VAL A 94 6.62 -0.80 -5.41
CA VAL A 94 6.58 -0.44 -4.00
C VAL A 94 7.87 -0.94 -3.36
N ASN A 95 8.61 -0.07 -2.67
CA ASN A 95 9.72 -0.54 -1.86
C ASN A 95 9.17 -1.32 -0.66
N VAL A 96 9.64 -2.54 -0.49
CA VAL A 96 9.26 -3.41 0.63
C VAL A 96 10.50 -3.97 1.30
N THR A 97 10.40 -4.20 2.61
CA THR A 97 11.43 -4.87 3.40
C THR A 97 10.98 -6.29 3.75
N LEU A 98 11.79 -7.29 3.41
CA LEU A 98 11.64 -8.64 3.94
C LEU A 98 12.52 -8.81 5.17
N PHE A 99 11.94 -9.33 6.24
CA PHE A 99 12.69 -9.92 7.35
C PHE A 99 12.23 -11.36 7.54
N ASN A 100 13.09 -12.33 7.16
CA ASN A 100 12.78 -13.75 7.22
C ASN A 100 13.21 -14.35 8.58
N HIS A 101 12.24 -14.66 9.44
CA HIS A 101 12.48 -15.21 10.76
C HIS A 101 12.58 -16.75 10.75
N CYS A 102 13.81 -17.25 10.65
CA CYS A 102 14.16 -18.66 10.77
C CYS A 102 14.24 -19.18 12.21
N LYS A 103 14.38 -20.51 12.38
CA LYS A 103 14.61 -21.16 13.69
C LYS A 103 15.90 -20.71 14.36
N SER A 104 16.92 -20.38 13.57
CA SER A 104 18.25 -19.95 14.04
C SER A 104 18.32 -18.48 14.44
N CYS A 105 17.26 -17.70 14.20
CA CYS A 105 17.31 -16.28 14.50
C CYS A 105 17.33 -16.05 16.01
N PRO A 106 18.15 -15.08 16.49
CA PRO A 106 18.08 -14.68 17.89
C PRO A 106 16.67 -14.18 18.20
N ILE A 107 16.14 -14.60 19.35
CA ILE A 107 14.84 -14.14 19.83
C ILE A 107 14.95 -12.64 20.11
N VAL A 108 14.25 -11.84 19.32
CA VAL A 108 14.13 -10.40 19.58
C VAL A 108 13.02 -10.21 20.62
N CYS A 109 13.39 -10.13 21.89
CA CYS A 109 12.48 -9.80 22.98
C CYS A 109 12.36 -8.27 23.12
N GLY A 110 11.21 -7.69 22.78
CA GLY A 110 10.88 -6.29 23.10
C GLY A 110 10.03 -5.56 22.05
N GLY A 111 8.99 -4.87 22.52
CA GLY A 111 8.22 -3.86 21.79
C GLY A 111 7.33 -4.37 20.64
N ARG A 112 6.29 -3.59 20.30
CA ARG A 112 5.66 -3.73 18.98
C ARG A 112 6.68 -3.21 17.96
N LEU A 113 7.10 -4.07 17.04
CA LEU A 113 8.05 -3.69 15.98
C LEU A 113 7.34 -3.13 14.74
N PHE A 114 6.02 -3.34 14.65
CA PHE A 114 5.23 -2.98 13.48
C PHE A 114 3.80 -2.61 13.84
N THR A 115 3.22 -1.72 13.06
CA THR A 115 1.77 -1.62 12.88
C THR A 115 1.34 -2.76 11.96
N ARG A 116 0.58 -3.72 12.48
CA ARG A 116 0.18 -4.89 11.69
C ARG A 116 -1.04 -4.57 10.85
N VAL A 117 -0.92 -4.69 9.54
CA VAL A 117 -2.01 -4.60 8.57
C VAL A 117 -2.28 -6.02 8.08
N LEU A 118 -3.48 -6.53 8.32
CA LEU A 118 -3.91 -7.86 7.90
C LEU A 118 -5.10 -7.73 6.96
N ILE A 119 -5.06 -8.42 5.83
CA ILE A 119 -6.22 -8.56 4.94
C ILE A 119 -6.78 -9.98 5.12
N ASN A 120 -8.04 -10.07 5.53
CA ASN A 120 -8.69 -11.38 5.72
C ASN A 120 -9.31 -11.91 4.42
N ARG A 121 -9.80 -13.16 4.47
CA ARG A 121 -10.51 -13.84 3.36
C ARG A 121 -11.72 -13.08 2.80
N ASP A 122 -12.31 -12.19 3.59
CA ASP A 122 -13.46 -11.36 3.19
C ASP A 122 -13.00 -10.01 2.58
N ASN A 123 -11.70 -9.86 2.31
CA ASN A 123 -11.03 -8.65 1.85
C ASN A 123 -11.19 -7.45 2.79
N GLN A 124 -11.41 -7.71 4.08
CA GLN A 124 -11.45 -6.67 5.10
C GLN A 124 -10.05 -6.38 5.60
N VAL A 125 -9.70 -5.10 5.64
CA VAL A 125 -8.46 -4.62 6.23
C VAL A 125 -8.61 -4.49 7.75
N LEU A 126 -7.75 -5.18 8.47
CA LEU A 126 -7.63 -5.16 9.92
C LEU A 126 -6.30 -4.50 10.28
N ILE A 127 -6.31 -3.55 11.21
CA ILE A 127 -5.10 -2.95 11.76
C ILE A 127 -4.98 -3.33 13.22
N ASN A 128 -3.85 -3.96 13.58
CA ASN A 128 -3.62 -4.55 14.89
C ASN A 128 -4.83 -5.39 15.33
N GLU A 129 -5.29 -6.27 14.42
CA GLU A 129 -6.41 -7.21 14.60
C GLU A 129 -7.79 -6.55 14.76
N ARG A 130 -7.93 -5.25 14.48
CA ARG A 130 -9.19 -4.51 14.57
C ARG A 130 -9.61 -4.00 13.20
N PRO A 131 -10.88 -4.15 12.80
CA PRO A 131 -11.36 -3.59 11.55
C PRO A 131 -11.28 -2.06 11.58
N ILE A 132 -10.85 -1.47 10.47
CA ILE A 132 -10.90 -0.02 10.31
C ILE A 132 -12.33 0.41 9.97
N THR A 133 -12.88 1.32 10.76
CA THR A 133 -14.25 1.82 10.54
C THR A 133 -14.24 2.94 9.51
N LYS A 134 -14.83 2.71 8.33
CA LYS A 134 -15.16 3.69 7.24
C LYS A 134 -14.05 4.60 6.69
N ASN A 135 -12.87 4.66 7.30
CA ASN A 135 -11.71 5.37 6.78
C ASN A 135 -10.91 4.45 5.86
N SER A 136 -10.41 4.97 4.75
CA SER A 136 -9.43 4.25 3.92
C SER A 136 -8.17 3.93 4.72
N LEU A 137 -7.48 2.85 4.36
CA LEU A 137 -6.21 2.48 4.97
C LEU A 137 -5.20 3.63 4.89
N ALA A 138 -5.13 4.32 3.75
CA ALA A 138 -4.28 5.50 3.57
C ALA A 138 -4.55 6.60 4.62
N ASN A 139 -5.82 6.91 4.88
CA ASN A 139 -6.18 7.92 5.89
C ASN A 139 -5.85 7.43 7.31
N TYR A 140 -6.05 6.14 7.59
CA TYR A 140 -5.66 5.58 8.88
C TYR A 140 -4.16 5.73 9.12
N ILE A 141 -3.34 5.29 8.16
CA ILE A 141 -1.88 5.38 8.26
C ILE A 141 -1.44 6.83 8.46
N HIS A 142 -1.98 7.75 7.65
CA HIS A 142 -1.69 9.17 7.79
C HIS A 142 -1.99 9.73 9.20
N GLU A 143 -3.17 9.46 9.75
CA GLU A 143 -3.54 9.92 11.10
C GLU A 143 -2.72 9.22 12.19
N PHE A 144 -2.36 7.95 11.96
CA PHE A 144 -1.51 7.20 12.87
C PHE A 144 -0.09 7.79 12.95
N LEU A 145 0.48 8.23 11.83
CA LEU A 145 1.82 8.85 11.79
C LEU A 145 1.90 10.20 12.52
N LYS A 146 0.78 10.86 12.80
CA LYS A 146 0.72 12.12 13.57
C LYS A 146 0.79 11.93 15.08
N LYS A 147 0.67 10.69 15.55
CA LYS A 147 0.73 10.40 16.98
C LYS A 147 2.13 10.71 17.52
N PRO A 148 2.25 11.20 18.76
CA PRO A 148 3.55 11.48 19.35
C PRO A 148 4.31 10.17 19.61
N ASP A 149 5.65 10.23 19.55
CA ASP A 149 6.55 9.10 19.86
C ASP A 149 6.38 8.54 21.27
N THR A 150 5.69 9.27 22.14
CA THR A 150 5.33 8.84 23.51
C THR A 150 4.12 7.91 23.56
N ASP A 151 3.38 7.73 22.46
CA ASP A 151 2.35 6.69 22.37
C ASP A 151 3.04 5.33 22.25
N TYR A 152 2.93 4.52 23.31
CA TYR A 152 3.49 3.17 23.37
C TYR A 152 3.04 2.25 22.21
N ASN A 153 1.96 2.59 21.51
CA ASN A 153 1.47 1.84 20.34
C ASN A 153 1.99 2.37 19.01
N TYR A 154 2.81 3.42 18.99
CA TYR A 154 3.30 4.05 17.79
C TYR A 154 4.47 3.27 17.18
N VAL A 155 4.27 2.74 15.97
CA VAL A 155 5.33 2.14 15.18
C VAL A 155 5.13 2.46 13.72
N GLU A 156 6.05 3.22 13.14
CA GLU A 156 5.95 3.73 11.77
C GLU A 156 5.90 2.62 10.73
N ASN A 157 6.63 1.54 10.97
CA ASN A 157 6.73 0.43 10.03
C ASN A 157 5.42 -0.37 9.98
N CYS A 158 4.91 -0.58 8.78
CA CYS A 158 3.72 -1.41 8.56
C CYS A 158 4.14 -2.83 8.18
N LEU A 159 3.66 -3.85 8.89
CA LEU A 159 3.78 -5.25 8.48
C LEU A 159 2.49 -5.65 7.76
N LEU A 160 2.57 -5.97 6.46
CA LEU A 160 1.41 -6.37 5.67
C LEU A 160 1.34 -7.90 5.54
N ASP A 161 0.32 -8.47 6.18
CA ASP A 161 -0.09 -9.87 6.10
C ASP A 161 -1.39 -10.01 5.29
N TRP A 162 -1.59 -11.18 4.67
CA TRP A 162 -2.85 -11.51 4.01
C TRP A 162 -3.21 -12.98 4.19
N ASP A 163 -4.50 -13.28 4.11
CA ASP A 163 -5.00 -14.65 4.01
C ASP A 163 -4.72 -15.19 2.59
N LEU A 164 -4.39 -16.48 2.47
CA LEU A 164 -4.08 -17.17 1.21
C LEU A 164 -5.18 -17.02 0.15
N THR A 165 -6.43 -16.84 0.58
CA THR A 165 -7.60 -16.70 -0.28
C THR A 165 -7.96 -15.25 -0.60
N THR A 166 -7.23 -14.28 -0.05
CA THR A 166 -7.43 -12.86 -0.32
C THR A 166 -7.18 -12.57 -1.79
N ASN A 167 -8.05 -11.75 -2.41
CA ASN A 167 -7.83 -11.42 -3.81
C ASN A 167 -6.59 -10.53 -3.98
N LYS A 168 -5.86 -10.76 -5.08
CA LYS A 168 -4.64 -10.02 -5.45
C LYS A 168 -4.84 -8.50 -5.44
N GLU A 169 -5.96 -8.03 -5.99
CA GLU A 169 -6.25 -6.59 -6.11
C GLU A 169 -6.31 -5.91 -4.74
N SER A 170 -6.89 -6.55 -3.73
CA SER A 170 -6.97 -6.01 -2.37
C SER A 170 -5.61 -5.95 -1.70
N ILE A 171 -4.76 -6.96 -1.93
CA ILE A 171 -3.37 -7.00 -1.42
C ILE A 171 -2.55 -5.86 -2.03
N GLU A 172 -2.56 -5.73 -3.36
CA GLU A 172 -1.83 -4.68 -4.06
C GLU A 172 -2.37 -3.28 -3.71
N GLN A 173 -3.69 -3.13 -3.55
CA GLN A 173 -4.30 -1.88 -3.12
C GLN A 173 -3.86 -1.51 -1.70
N ALA A 174 -3.66 -2.48 -0.79
CA ALA A 174 -3.17 -2.20 0.55
C ALA A 174 -1.73 -1.65 0.53
N PHE A 175 -0.83 -2.20 -0.30
CA PHE A 175 0.51 -1.64 -0.49
C PHE A 175 0.45 -0.19 -0.96
N ILE A 176 -0.37 0.09 -1.98
CA ILE A 176 -0.57 1.45 -2.52
C ILE A 176 -1.13 2.38 -1.44
N ASP A 177 -2.12 1.93 -0.68
CA ASP A 177 -2.76 2.74 0.35
C ASP A 177 -1.80 3.09 1.50
N ILE A 178 -0.93 2.17 1.90
CA ILE A 178 0.10 2.46 2.91
C ILE A 178 1.05 3.55 2.40
N GLN A 179 1.57 3.43 1.17
CA GLN A 179 2.43 4.46 0.57
C GLN A 179 1.73 5.82 0.49
N LYS A 180 0.45 5.84 0.07
CA LYS A 180 -0.36 7.06 0.03
C LYS A 180 -0.52 7.68 1.41
N GLY A 181 -0.69 6.87 2.46
CA GLY A 181 -0.74 7.34 3.83
C GLY A 181 0.55 8.04 4.25
N TYR A 182 1.71 7.47 3.92
CA TYR A 182 3.02 8.07 4.17
C TYR A 182 3.19 9.40 3.41
N LEU A 183 2.89 9.43 2.12
CA LEU A 183 2.98 10.66 1.33
C LEU A 183 2.05 11.75 1.83
N LYS A 184 0.82 11.41 2.20
CA LYS A 184 -0.13 12.38 2.76
C LYS A 184 0.40 13.01 4.06
N TYR A 185 1.09 12.22 4.89
CA TYR A 185 1.77 12.72 6.08
C TYR A 185 2.90 13.70 5.72
N TYR A 186 3.78 13.33 4.79
CA TYR A 186 4.86 14.22 4.36
C TYR A 186 4.37 15.50 3.69
N GLU A 187 3.30 15.43 2.90
CA GLU A 187 2.71 16.59 2.23
C GLU A 187 2.13 17.58 3.25
N GLU A 188 1.50 17.07 4.32
CA GLU A 188 1.03 17.91 5.42
C GLU A 188 2.19 18.62 6.12
N ILE A 189 3.32 17.95 6.34
CA ILE A 189 4.51 18.58 6.94
C ILE A 189 5.14 19.60 6.00
N ALA A 190 5.33 19.25 4.73
CA ALA A 190 5.88 20.15 3.73
C ALA A 190 5.07 21.45 3.65
N GLN A 191 3.75 21.31 3.62
CA GLN A 191 2.84 22.45 3.59
C GLN A 191 2.89 23.26 4.91
N LYS A 192 2.98 22.60 6.06
CA LYS A 192 3.00 23.24 7.38
C LYS A 192 4.31 23.99 7.65
N GLU A 193 5.45 23.42 7.29
CA GLU A 193 6.77 23.95 7.62
C GLU A 193 7.30 24.92 6.55
N PHE A 194 7.01 24.66 5.27
CA PHE A 194 7.59 25.43 4.15
C PHE A 194 6.55 26.10 3.26
N GLY A 195 5.26 25.77 3.41
CA GLY A 195 4.19 26.33 2.60
C GLY A 195 4.18 25.88 1.13
N LYS A 196 4.85 24.75 0.83
CA LYS A 196 5.06 24.23 -0.53
C LYS A 196 4.73 22.74 -0.60
N PRO A 197 4.36 22.21 -1.78
CA PRO A 197 4.23 20.77 -2.01
C PRO A 197 5.61 20.07 -2.00
N ILE A 198 5.63 18.76 -1.74
CA ILE A 198 6.88 17.96 -1.64
C ILE A 198 7.81 18.18 -2.83
N CYS A 199 7.27 18.21 -4.05
CA CYS A 199 8.06 18.27 -5.28
C CYS A 199 8.72 19.64 -5.54
N GLU A 200 8.38 20.67 -4.76
CA GLU A 200 8.96 22.01 -4.84
C GLU A 200 9.91 22.33 -3.68
N LEU A 201 10.11 21.39 -2.76
CA LEU A 201 11.05 21.54 -1.67
C LEU A 201 12.50 21.51 -2.18
N THR A 202 13.37 22.18 -1.45
CA THR A 202 14.82 22.07 -1.64
C THR A 202 15.35 20.80 -0.98
N LYS A 203 16.57 20.40 -1.35
CA LYS A 203 17.23 19.25 -0.72
C LYS A 203 17.26 19.36 0.81
N ASN A 204 17.60 20.54 1.35
CA ASN A 204 17.69 20.73 2.81
C ASN A 204 16.32 20.63 3.49
N GLU A 205 15.25 21.17 2.88
CA GLU A 205 13.88 21.07 3.37
C GLU A 205 13.37 19.62 3.34
N ILE A 206 13.78 18.83 2.35
CA ILE A 206 13.45 17.40 2.27
C ILE A 206 14.19 16.58 3.35
N GLU A 207 15.47 16.83 3.55
CA GLU A 207 16.23 16.13 4.60
C GLU A 207 15.68 16.43 6.00
N SER A 208 15.15 17.63 6.25
CA SER A 208 14.61 17.97 7.57
C SER A 208 13.30 17.28 7.91
N ILE A 209 12.51 16.87 6.91
CA ILE A 209 11.22 16.19 7.13
C ILE A 209 11.30 14.68 6.99
N LYS A 210 12.38 14.16 6.40
CA LYS A 210 12.56 12.72 6.18
C LYS A 210 12.68 11.98 7.52
N ARG A 211 11.92 10.91 7.67
CA ARG A 211 12.00 10.00 8.81
C ARG A 211 13.04 8.91 8.57
N GLU A 212 13.67 8.43 9.65
CA GLU A 212 14.74 7.44 9.55
C GLU A 212 14.26 6.05 9.09
N LYS A 213 13.02 5.63 9.44
CA LYS A 213 12.56 4.24 9.27
C LYS A 213 11.06 4.10 8.98
N SER A 214 10.61 4.58 7.83
CA SER A 214 9.27 4.28 7.33
C SER A 214 9.35 3.27 6.18
N SER A 215 9.12 1.99 6.46
CA SER A 215 9.08 0.92 5.45
C SER A 215 7.80 0.08 5.54
N ILE A 216 7.50 -0.62 4.45
CA ILE A 216 6.45 -1.64 4.38
C ILE A 216 7.12 -3.01 4.45
N TYR A 217 6.90 -3.72 5.55
CA TYR A 217 7.41 -5.06 5.77
C TYR A 217 6.49 -6.11 5.15
N LEU A 218 7.10 -7.05 4.43
CA LEU A 218 6.39 -8.18 3.83
C LEU A 218 6.13 -9.26 4.89
N GLY A 219 4.85 -9.55 5.14
CA GLY A 219 4.36 -10.48 6.16
C GLY A 219 4.82 -11.94 6.00
N VAL A 220 5.21 -12.35 4.80
CA VAL A 220 5.57 -13.74 4.48
C VAL A 220 6.78 -14.28 5.26
N GLY A 221 7.63 -13.39 5.77
CA GLY A 221 8.81 -13.77 6.56
C GLY A 221 8.58 -13.82 8.08
N TYR A 222 7.43 -13.32 8.55
CA TYR A 222 7.16 -13.19 9.97
C TYR A 222 6.28 -14.35 10.45
N ARG A 223 6.77 -15.14 11.41
CA ARG A 223 6.02 -16.28 11.95
C ARG A 223 4.75 -15.79 12.64
N ILE A 224 3.60 -16.10 12.06
CA ILE A 224 2.42 -16.41 12.87
C ILE A 224 2.68 -17.82 13.38
N HIS A 225 2.75 -18.01 14.69
CA HIS A 225 2.83 -19.37 15.25
C HIS A 225 1.70 -20.20 14.62
N GLU A 226 2.04 -21.24 13.86
CA GLU A 226 1.06 -22.22 13.44
C GLU A 226 0.38 -22.73 14.72
N PRO A 227 -0.97 -22.76 14.77
CA PRO A 227 -1.66 -23.31 15.92
C PRO A 227 -1.12 -24.73 16.14
N PRO A 228 -0.91 -25.15 17.40
CA PRO A 228 -0.45 -26.49 17.68
C PRO A 228 -1.39 -27.50 16.99
N PRO A 229 -0.85 -28.61 16.44
CA PRO A 229 -1.69 -29.62 15.82
C PRO A 229 -2.76 -30.08 16.83
N PRO A 230 -3.99 -30.36 16.37
CA PRO A 230 -5.03 -30.86 17.25
C PRO A 230 -4.53 -32.12 17.97
N PRO A 231 -4.93 -32.35 19.23
CA PRO A 231 -4.53 -33.54 19.98
C PRO A 231 -4.94 -34.79 19.19
N SER A 232 -4.05 -35.79 19.16
CA SER A 232 -4.36 -37.08 18.57
C SER A 232 -5.60 -37.66 19.25
N ILE A 233 -6.58 -38.08 18.45
CA ILE A 233 -7.70 -38.86 18.95
C ILE A 233 -7.14 -40.24 19.29
N GLU A 234 -7.00 -40.52 20.59
CA GLU A 234 -6.79 -41.88 21.11
C GLU A 234 -8.10 -42.68 21.11
#